data_AF-A0A3L7LU16-F1
#
_entry.id   AF-A0A3L7LU16-F1
#
_cell.length_a   1.000
_cell.length_b   1.000
_cell.length_c   1.000
_cell.angle_alpha   90.00
_cell.angle_beta   90.00
_cell.angle_gamma   90.00
#
_symmetry.space_group_name_H-M   'P 1'
#
loop_
_entity.id
_entity.type
_entity.pdbx_description
1 polymer ?
#
loop_
_entity_poly.entity_id
_entity_poly.type
_entity_poly.pdbx_seq_one_letter_code
_entity_poly.pdbx_strand_id
1 'polypeptide(L)'
;MNIHTLLSEKIQKALVAAGAPADCEAQVRQSAKAQFGDYQANGVMAIAKQLGLPPRKLAENVVSLLKLDGIARKVDIAGPGFINIFLEPSWLANHLTAALFSPRLGIARVVTQTIVVDYSAPNIAKEMHVGHVRSTIIGDAAVRTLSFLGHNVIRANHVGDWGTQFGMLIAYLEKVQDGDEAEMQLSSLESFYRAAKQHYDEAPAFAERARGYVVKLQGGD
;
A
#
# COMPACT_ATOMS: atom_id res chain seq x y z
N MET A 1 -8.88 -18.01 4.09
CA MET A 1 -8.43 -17.97 2.69
C MET A 1 -9.49 -17.24 1.88
N ASN A 2 -9.11 -16.31 0.98
CA ASN A 2 -10.09 -15.59 0.16
C ASN A 2 -10.57 -16.45 -1.04
N ILE A 3 -11.65 -16.04 -1.70
CA ILE A 3 -12.25 -16.77 -2.83
C ILE A 3 -11.25 -16.98 -3.97
N HIS A 4 -10.51 -15.93 -4.33
CA HIS A 4 -9.51 -15.99 -5.38
C HIS A 4 -8.43 -17.05 -5.11
N THR A 5 -7.83 -17.05 -3.91
CA THR A 5 -6.82 -18.04 -3.51
C THR A 5 -7.40 -19.46 -3.49
N LEU A 6 -8.62 -19.64 -2.95
CA LEU A 6 -9.31 -20.93 -2.95
C LEU A 6 -9.48 -21.49 -4.37
N LEU A 7 -10.00 -20.68 -5.29
CA LEU A 7 -10.21 -21.09 -6.67
C LEU A 7 -8.88 -21.36 -7.38
N SER A 8 -7.88 -20.52 -7.13
CA SER A 8 -6.53 -20.69 -7.72
C SER A 8 -5.91 -22.01 -7.31
N GLU A 9 -5.95 -22.37 -6.03
CA GLU A 9 -5.44 -23.65 -5.53
C GLU A 9 -6.20 -24.86 -6.10
N LYS A 10 -7.54 -24.78 -6.17
CA LYS A 10 -8.38 -25.86 -6.69
C LYS A 10 -8.10 -26.12 -8.17
N ILE A 11 -7.94 -25.06 -8.96
CA ILE A 11 -7.70 -25.16 -10.40
C ILE A 11 -6.25 -25.55 -10.69
N GLN A 12 -5.27 -25.04 -9.94
CA GLN A 12 -3.89 -25.48 -10.04
C GLN A 12 -3.78 -26.99 -9.77
N LYS A 13 -4.43 -27.50 -8.72
CA LYS A 13 -4.47 -28.94 -8.43
C LYS A 13 -5.09 -29.75 -9.58
N ALA A 14 -6.17 -29.25 -10.19
CA ALA A 14 -6.80 -29.89 -11.35
C ALA A 14 -5.90 -29.84 -12.60
N LEU A 15 -5.19 -28.73 -12.83
CA LEU A 15 -4.19 -28.60 -13.91
C LEU A 15 -3.04 -29.59 -13.75
N VAL A 16 -2.47 -29.70 -12.54
CA VAL A 16 -1.40 -30.66 -12.25
C VAL A 16 -1.89 -32.09 -12.46
N ALA A 17 -3.11 -32.41 -11.98
CA ALA A 17 -3.72 -33.72 -12.23
C ALA A 17 -4.00 -33.99 -13.73
N ALA A 18 -4.22 -32.94 -14.52
CA ALA A 18 -4.36 -33.00 -15.97
C ALA A 18 -3.01 -33.06 -16.73
N GLY A 19 -1.88 -33.08 -16.03
CA GLY A 19 -0.53 -33.22 -16.60
C GLY A 19 0.28 -31.93 -16.69
N ALA A 20 -0.18 -30.83 -16.09
CA ALA A 20 0.58 -29.58 -16.03
C ALA A 20 1.77 -29.65 -15.04
N PRO A 21 2.81 -28.81 -15.21
CA PRO A 21 3.87 -28.64 -14.22
C PRO A 21 3.34 -28.21 -12.84
N ALA A 22 4.05 -28.59 -11.77
CA ALA A 22 3.65 -28.30 -10.39
C ALA A 22 3.56 -26.79 -10.09
N ASP A 23 4.39 -25.99 -10.75
CA ASP A 23 4.47 -24.53 -10.66
C ASP A 23 3.53 -23.80 -11.63
N CYS A 24 2.61 -24.52 -12.29
CA CYS A 24 1.68 -23.90 -13.22
C CYS A 24 0.75 -22.89 -12.53
N GLU A 25 0.44 -21.81 -13.25
CA GLU A 25 -0.46 -20.77 -12.75
C GLU A 25 -1.84 -20.87 -13.39
N ALA A 26 -2.87 -21.02 -12.56
CA ALA A 26 -4.27 -21.06 -13.02
C ALA A 26 -4.74 -19.73 -13.64
N GLN A 27 -4.08 -18.61 -13.30
CA GLN A 27 -4.42 -17.26 -13.77
C GLN A 27 -5.91 -16.94 -13.58
N VAL A 28 -6.38 -17.20 -12.36
CA VAL A 28 -7.76 -16.89 -11.94
C VAL A 28 -7.91 -15.38 -11.79
N ARG A 29 -9.00 -14.82 -12.29
CA ARG A 29 -9.36 -13.42 -12.13
C ARG A 29 -10.86 -13.27 -11.97
N GLN A 30 -11.29 -12.14 -11.42
CA GLN A 30 -12.71 -11.76 -11.46
C GLN A 30 -13.14 -11.57 -12.92
N SER A 31 -14.33 -12.08 -13.24
CA SER A 31 -14.89 -11.96 -14.58
C SER A 31 -15.33 -10.53 -14.85
N ALA A 32 -15.00 -10.03 -16.05
CA ALA A 32 -15.36 -8.66 -16.44
C ALA A 32 -16.85 -8.46 -16.76
N LYS A 33 -17.58 -9.55 -17.05
CA LYS A 33 -19.01 -9.55 -17.38
C LYS A 33 -19.70 -10.74 -16.70
N ALA A 34 -20.90 -10.52 -16.19
CA ALA A 34 -21.69 -11.54 -15.48
C ALA A 34 -21.97 -12.81 -16.31
N GLN A 35 -22.06 -12.70 -17.65
CA GLN A 35 -22.24 -13.86 -18.53
C GLN A 35 -21.06 -14.86 -18.50
N PHE A 36 -19.89 -14.43 -18.01
CA PHE A 36 -18.71 -15.27 -17.83
C PHE A 36 -18.56 -15.77 -16.39
N GLY A 37 -19.61 -15.65 -15.57
CA GLY A 37 -19.60 -16.00 -14.16
C GLY A 37 -18.93 -14.95 -13.29
N ASP A 38 -18.54 -15.35 -12.08
CA ASP A 38 -17.90 -14.50 -11.08
C ASP A 38 -16.37 -14.48 -11.24
N TYR A 39 -15.80 -15.63 -11.62
CA TYR A 39 -14.36 -15.81 -11.85
C TYR A 39 -14.10 -16.56 -13.14
N GLN A 40 -12.91 -16.33 -13.71
CA GLN A 40 -12.42 -17.00 -14.91
C GLN A 40 -10.95 -17.41 -14.73
N ALA A 41 -10.61 -18.66 -15.06
CA ALA A 41 -9.24 -19.12 -15.16
C ALA A 41 -8.74 -19.05 -16.61
N ASN A 42 -7.62 -18.37 -16.82
CA ASN A 42 -7.06 -18.09 -18.15
C ASN A 42 -5.77 -18.85 -18.45
N GLY A 43 -5.20 -19.54 -17.45
CA GLY A 43 -3.86 -20.15 -17.55
C GLY A 43 -3.80 -21.34 -18.51
N VAL A 44 -4.96 -21.95 -18.79
CA VAL A 44 -5.08 -23.18 -19.61
C VAL A 44 -4.42 -23.04 -20.97
N MET A 45 -4.52 -21.87 -21.63
CA MET A 45 -3.98 -21.66 -22.97
C MET A 45 -2.45 -21.71 -23.00
N ALA A 46 -1.80 -21.06 -22.03
CA ALA A 46 -0.35 -21.06 -21.91
C ALA A 46 0.17 -22.46 -21.58
N ILE A 47 -0.49 -23.14 -20.66
CA ILE A 47 -0.13 -24.50 -20.21
C ILE A 47 -0.33 -25.52 -21.34
N ALA A 48 -1.46 -25.45 -22.05
CA ALA A 48 -1.72 -26.33 -23.18
C ALA A 48 -0.68 -26.18 -24.30
N LYS A 49 -0.23 -24.94 -24.57
CA LYS A 49 0.86 -24.67 -25.51
C LYS A 49 2.17 -25.33 -25.07
N GLN A 50 2.50 -25.29 -23.79
CA GLN A 50 3.69 -25.96 -23.24
C GLN A 50 3.60 -27.49 -23.36
N LEU A 51 2.42 -28.05 -23.17
CA LEU A 51 2.18 -29.49 -23.26
C LEU A 51 1.96 -30.00 -24.70
N GLY A 52 1.89 -29.12 -25.69
CA GLY A 52 1.57 -29.48 -27.08
C GLY A 52 0.13 -30.00 -27.25
N LEU A 53 -0.79 -29.61 -26.37
CA LEU A 53 -2.19 -30.05 -26.38
C LEU A 53 -3.13 -28.97 -26.93
N PRO A 54 -4.27 -29.34 -27.55
CA PRO A 54 -5.32 -28.38 -27.84
C PRO A 54 -5.88 -27.77 -26.54
N PRO A 55 -5.89 -26.42 -26.38
CA PRO A 55 -6.28 -25.80 -25.11
C PRO A 55 -7.67 -26.17 -24.60
N ARG A 56 -8.62 -26.38 -25.51
CA ARG A 56 -9.98 -26.79 -25.17
C ARG A 56 -10.03 -28.21 -24.59
N LYS A 57 -9.24 -29.13 -25.13
CA LYS A 57 -9.12 -30.49 -24.58
C LYS A 57 -8.50 -30.49 -23.19
N LEU A 58 -7.49 -29.64 -22.97
CA LEU A 58 -6.94 -29.48 -21.62
C LEU A 58 -7.98 -28.90 -20.67
N ALA A 59 -8.75 -27.88 -21.09
CA ALA A 59 -9.82 -27.31 -20.27
C ALA A 59 -10.87 -28.37 -19.88
N GLU A 60 -11.29 -29.21 -20.83
CA GLU A 60 -12.25 -30.30 -20.59
C GLU A 60 -11.73 -31.31 -19.56
N ASN A 61 -10.46 -31.69 -19.66
CA ASN A 61 -9.81 -32.57 -18.67
C ASN A 61 -9.67 -31.90 -17.30
N VAL A 62 -9.32 -30.61 -17.27
CA VAL A 62 -9.22 -29.86 -16.02
C VAL A 62 -10.58 -29.79 -15.33
N VAL A 63 -11.64 -29.46 -16.07
CA VAL A 63 -13.01 -29.35 -15.52
C VAL A 63 -13.51 -30.71 -15.01
N SER A 64 -13.17 -31.83 -15.66
CA SER A 64 -13.57 -33.17 -15.16
C SER A 64 -12.88 -33.56 -13.85
N LEU A 65 -11.69 -33.04 -13.59
CA LEU A 65 -10.91 -33.27 -12.36
C LEU A 65 -11.16 -32.20 -11.29
N LEU A 66 -11.83 -31.10 -11.65
CA LEU A 66 -12.04 -29.95 -10.79
C LEU A 66 -13.17 -30.18 -9.79
N LYS A 67 -12.82 -30.19 -8.49
CA LYS A 67 -13.78 -30.37 -7.40
C LYS A 67 -14.19 -29.04 -6.78
N LEU A 68 -15.33 -28.50 -7.24
CA LEU A 68 -15.96 -27.27 -6.74
C LEU A 68 -17.37 -27.51 -6.18
N ASP A 69 -17.71 -28.74 -5.81
CA ASP A 69 -18.99 -29.08 -5.19
C ASP A 69 -19.26 -28.21 -3.95
N GLY A 70 -20.45 -27.62 -3.90
CA GLY A 70 -20.84 -26.70 -2.84
C GLY A 70 -20.10 -25.35 -2.85
N ILE A 71 -19.20 -25.08 -3.80
CA ILE A 71 -18.53 -23.78 -3.99
C ILE A 71 -19.05 -23.08 -5.25
N ALA A 72 -19.19 -23.81 -6.34
CA ALA A 72 -19.67 -23.31 -7.62
C ALA A 72 -20.92 -24.07 -8.06
N ARG A 73 -21.96 -23.35 -8.49
CA ARG A 73 -23.18 -23.93 -9.07
C ARG A 73 -22.99 -24.38 -10.51
N LYS A 74 -22.02 -23.79 -11.21
CA LYS A 74 -21.76 -24.02 -12.63
C LYS A 74 -20.31 -23.72 -12.97
N VAL A 75 -19.72 -24.57 -13.81
CA VAL A 75 -18.42 -24.34 -14.43
C VAL A 75 -18.57 -24.56 -15.94
N ASP A 76 -18.22 -23.56 -16.74
CA ASP A 76 -18.34 -23.60 -18.20
C ASP A 76 -16.98 -23.42 -18.87
N ILE A 77 -16.79 -24.09 -20.01
CA ILE A 77 -15.63 -23.84 -20.87
C ILE A 77 -16.06 -22.88 -21.99
N ALA A 78 -15.39 -21.73 -22.07
CA ALA A 78 -15.65 -20.71 -23.07
C ALA A 78 -14.49 -20.57 -24.07
N GLY A 79 -14.83 -20.35 -25.34
CA GLY A 79 -13.88 -20.09 -26.42
C GLY A 79 -12.78 -21.16 -26.54
N PRO A 80 -11.50 -20.77 -26.59
CA PRO A 80 -10.39 -21.69 -26.80
C PRO A 80 -10.07 -22.56 -25.58
N GLY A 81 -10.56 -22.24 -24.37
CA GLY A 81 -10.23 -22.99 -23.15
C GLY A 81 -10.31 -22.16 -21.86
N PHE A 82 -11.06 -21.06 -21.85
CA PHE A 82 -11.34 -20.32 -20.62
C PHE A 82 -12.26 -21.14 -19.72
N ILE A 83 -11.99 -21.19 -18.42
CA ILE A 83 -12.86 -21.86 -17.46
C ILE A 83 -13.59 -20.78 -16.66
N ASN A 84 -14.89 -20.63 -16.92
CA ASN A 84 -15.78 -19.70 -16.24
C ASN A 84 -16.40 -20.38 -15.02
N ILE A 85 -16.50 -19.66 -13.90
CA ILE A 85 -16.93 -20.19 -12.61
C ILE A 85 -18.07 -19.32 -12.09
N PHE A 86 -19.20 -19.95 -11.82
CA PHE A 86 -20.38 -19.32 -11.23
C PHE A 86 -20.51 -19.83 -9.79
N LEU A 87 -20.35 -18.94 -8.81
CA LEU A 87 -20.38 -19.28 -7.40
C LEU A 87 -21.77 -19.74 -6.98
N GLU A 88 -21.78 -20.66 -6.03
CA GLU A 88 -22.99 -21.20 -5.41
C GLU A 88 -23.60 -20.14 -4.46
N PRO A 89 -24.84 -19.67 -4.68
CA PRO A 89 -25.44 -18.63 -3.84
C PRO A 89 -25.53 -19.00 -2.36
N SER A 90 -25.84 -20.27 -2.05
CA SER A 90 -25.89 -20.75 -0.66
C SER A 90 -24.52 -20.71 0.01
N TRP A 91 -23.46 -21.01 -0.73
CA TRP A 91 -22.08 -20.90 -0.27
C TRP A 91 -21.68 -19.45 0.02
N LEU A 92 -22.03 -18.52 -0.87
CA LEU A 92 -21.82 -17.08 -0.67
C LEU A 92 -22.58 -16.58 0.57
N ALA A 93 -23.85 -16.94 0.72
CA ALA A 93 -24.66 -16.56 1.88
C ALA A 93 -24.00 -16.99 3.19
N ASN A 94 -23.55 -18.25 3.27
CA ASN A 94 -22.86 -18.76 4.46
C ASN A 94 -21.56 -17.99 4.77
N HIS A 95 -20.76 -17.65 3.75
CA HIS A 95 -19.54 -16.85 3.93
C HIS A 95 -19.85 -15.43 4.39
N LEU A 96 -20.89 -14.81 3.85
CA LEU A 96 -21.32 -13.46 4.25
C LEU A 96 -21.82 -13.45 5.70
N THR A 97 -22.64 -14.43 6.09
CA THR A 97 -23.09 -14.58 7.49
C THR A 97 -21.91 -14.74 8.43
N ALA A 98 -20.95 -15.62 8.11
CA ALA A 98 -19.75 -15.80 8.93
C ALA A 98 -18.90 -14.52 9.01
N ALA A 99 -18.79 -13.77 7.90
CA ALA A 99 -18.08 -12.50 7.87
C ALA A 99 -18.74 -11.43 8.75
N LEU A 100 -20.07 -11.31 8.71
CA LEU A 100 -20.83 -10.35 9.53
C LEU A 100 -20.63 -10.54 11.04
N PHE A 101 -20.49 -11.79 11.50
CA PHE A 101 -20.23 -12.09 12.90
C PHE A 101 -18.75 -12.03 13.31
N SER A 102 -17.83 -11.86 12.34
CA SER A 102 -16.41 -11.70 12.62
C SER A 102 -16.06 -10.23 12.83
N PRO A 103 -15.34 -9.86 13.92
CA PRO A 103 -14.88 -8.48 14.15
C PRO A 103 -14.07 -7.86 13.01
N ARG A 104 -13.44 -8.69 12.18
CA ARG A 104 -12.62 -8.28 11.01
C ARG A 104 -13.22 -8.71 9.67
N LEU A 105 -14.54 -8.94 9.60
CA LEU A 105 -15.24 -9.34 8.38
C LEU A 105 -14.70 -10.61 7.68
N GLY A 106 -14.16 -11.56 8.46
CA GLY A 106 -13.52 -12.76 7.93
C GLY A 106 -12.15 -12.53 7.28
N ILE A 107 -11.59 -11.31 7.41
CA ILE A 107 -10.27 -10.99 6.84
C ILE A 107 -9.19 -11.64 7.71
N ALA A 108 -8.58 -12.70 7.16
CA ALA A 108 -7.49 -13.42 7.79
C ALA A 108 -6.30 -12.49 8.07
N ARG A 109 -5.59 -12.73 9.18
CA ARG A 109 -4.24 -12.15 9.34
C ARG A 109 -3.29 -12.86 8.39
N VAL A 110 -2.36 -12.09 7.82
CA VAL A 110 -1.27 -12.64 7.04
C VAL A 110 -0.10 -13.00 7.95
N VAL A 111 0.92 -13.65 7.39
CA VAL A 111 2.18 -13.87 8.11
C VAL A 111 2.75 -12.51 8.49
N THR A 112 2.91 -12.28 9.79
CA THR A 112 3.37 -11.00 10.32
C THR A 112 4.78 -10.69 9.80
N GLN A 113 4.95 -9.45 9.36
CA GLN A 113 6.23 -8.88 8.96
C GLN A 113 6.40 -7.56 9.72
N THR A 114 7.64 -7.15 9.94
CA THR A 114 7.96 -5.80 10.40
C THR A 114 8.14 -4.92 9.17
N ILE A 115 7.30 -3.89 9.04
CA ILE A 115 7.27 -3.01 7.86
C ILE A 115 7.46 -1.57 8.33
N VAL A 116 8.53 -0.94 7.86
CA VAL A 116 8.73 0.50 8.04
C VAL A 116 8.01 1.22 6.90
N VAL A 117 7.15 2.18 7.23
CA VAL A 117 6.49 3.05 6.25
C VAL A 117 6.96 4.47 6.49
N ASP A 118 7.74 4.99 5.56
CA ASP A 118 8.20 6.38 5.54
C ASP A 118 7.21 7.25 4.76
N TYR A 119 6.64 8.25 5.41
CA TYR A 119 5.65 9.13 4.81
C TYR A 119 5.53 10.47 5.54
N SER A 120 4.77 11.39 4.95
CA SER A 120 4.62 12.79 5.38
C SER A 120 5.88 13.62 5.15
N ALA A 121 6.95 13.36 5.93
CA ALA A 121 8.27 13.97 5.82
C ALA A 121 8.27 15.51 5.58
N PRO A 122 7.58 16.31 6.41
CA PRO A 122 7.59 17.76 6.25
C PRO A 122 8.95 18.35 6.64
N ASN A 123 9.29 19.48 6.03
CA ASN A 123 10.44 20.28 6.44
C ASN A 123 10.07 21.13 7.67
N ILE A 124 10.76 20.95 8.80
CA ILE A 124 10.42 21.63 10.07
C ILE A 124 10.65 23.14 9.99
N ALA A 125 11.52 23.60 9.09
CA ALA A 125 11.77 25.04 8.93
C ALA A 125 10.60 25.79 8.28
N LYS A 126 9.54 25.11 7.83
CA LYS A 126 8.38 25.70 7.14
C LYS A 126 7.08 24.99 7.53
N GLU A 127 5.95 25.68 7.35
CA GLU A 127 4.65 25.04 7.55
C GLU A 127 4.39 23.93 6.51
N MET A 128 3.57 22.95 6.91
CA MET A 128 3.16 21.88 5.99
C MET A 128 2.31 22.45 4.86
N HIS A 129 2.78 22.30 3.61
CA HIS A 129 2.01 22.64 2.42
C HIS A 129 1.42 21.41 1.72
N VAL A 130 0.60 21.64 0.68
CA VAL A 130 -0.11 20.62 -0.13
C VAL A 130 0.80 19.51 -0.69
N GLY A 131 2.10 19.78 -0.83
CA GLY A 131 3.08 18.79 -1.27
C GLY A 131 3.23 17.62 -0.30
N HIS A 132 3.11 17.86 1.00
CA HIS A 132 3.20 16.82 2.03
C HIS A 132 1.89 16.04 2.17
N VAL A 133 0.74 16.68 1.91
CA VAL A 133 -0.60 16.09 2.10
C VAL A 133 -0.76 14.77 1.36
N ARG A 134 -0.27 14.66 0.11
CA ARG A 134 -0.34 13.40 -0.66
C ARG A 134 0.42 12.27 0.03
N SER A 135 1.65 12.54 0.47
CA SER A 135 2.48 11.57 1.17
C SER A 135 1.82 11.16 2.49
N THR A 136 1.34 12.14 3.26
CA THR A 136 0.64 11.91 4.53
C THR A 136 -0.59 11.01 4.35
N ILE A 137 -1.46 11.30 3.39
CA ILE A 137 -2.70 10.54 3.17
C ILE A 137 -2.41 9.13 2.65
N ILE A 138 -1.56 8.99 1.61
CA ILE A 138 -1.26 7.70 0.99
C ILE A 138 -0.52 6.79 1.99
N GLY A 139 0.47 7.34 2.69
CA GLY A 139 1.22 6.61 3.69
C GLY A 139 0.34 6.17 4.86
N ASP A 140 -0.54 7.03 5.37
CA ASP A 140 -1.44 6.64 6.46
C ASP A 140 -2.45 5.57 6.03
N ALA A 141 -2.96 5.63 4.79
CA ALA A 141 -3.81 4.58 4.23
C ALA A 141 -3.06 3.23 4.12
N ALA A 142 -1.79 3.26 3.70
CA ALA A 142 -0.95 2.07 3.65
C ALA A 142 -0.71 1.48 5.05
N VAL A 143 -0.32 2.32 6.01
CA VAL A 143 -0.12 1.94 7.41
C VAL A 143 -1.38 1.31 8.00
N ARG A 144 -2.55 1.92 7.80
CA ARG A 144 -3.84 1.41 8.28
C ARG A 144 -4.15 0.04 7.68
N THR A 145 -3.94 -0.12 6.37
CA THR A 145 -4.16 -1.38 5.67
C THR A 145 -3.23 -2.48 6.19
N LEU A 146 -1.93 -2.21 6.29
CA LEU A 146 -0.92 -3.16 6.75
C LEU A 146 -1.13 -3.55 8.22
N SER A 147 -1.44 -2.58 9.07
CA SER A 147 -1.77 -2.82 10.49
C SER A 147 -3.04 -3.66 10.61
N PHE A 148 -4.07 -3.33 9.81
CA PHE A 148 -5.30 -4.11 9.78
C PHE A 148 -5.05 -5.54 9.33
N LEU A 149 -4.15 -5.81 8.38
CA LEU A 149 -3.75 -7.15 7.95
C LEU A 149 -2.95 -7.94 9.00
N GLY A 150 -2.44 -7.28 10.04
CA GLY A 150 -1.73 -7.90 11.17
C GLY A 150 -0.20 -7.80 11.11
N HIS A 151 0.35 -6.91 10.28
CA HIS A 151 1.78 -6.60 10.29
C HIS A 151 2.16 -5.72 11.49
N ASN A 152 3.44 -5.80 11.88
CA ASN A 152 4.05 -4.84 12.80
C ASN A 152 4.53 -3.63 12.01
N VAL A 153 3.76 -2.54 12.02
CA VAL A 153 4.04 -1.36 11.19
C VAL A 153 4.73 -0.26 12.01
N ILE A 154 5.94 0.11 11.59
CA ILE A 154 6.71 1.21 12.16
C ILE A 154 6.52 2.43 11.26
N ARG A 155 5.91 3.48 11.79
CA ARG A 155 5.76 4.75 11.07
C ARG A 155 7.07 5.52 11.19
N ALA A 156 7.68 5.86 10.06
CA ALA A 156 8.81 6.77 10.00
C ALA A 156 8.30 8.09 9.42
N ASN A 157 8.45 9.18 10.17
CA ASN A 157 8.23 10.53 9.65
C ASN A 157 9.61 11.16 9.50
N HIS A 158 10.21 11.01 8.32
CA HIS A 158 11.56 11.49 8.05
C HIS A 158 11.57 12.99 7.80
N VAL A 159 11.35 13.74 8.87
CA VAL A 159 11.24 15.20 8.87
C VAL A 159 12.53 15.84 8.37
N GLY A 160 12.39 16.94 7.63
CA GLY A 160 13.52 17.79 7.25
C GLY A 160 13.91 18.69 8.42
N ASP A 161 14.67 18.16 9.36
CA ASP A 161 15.09 18.81 10.61
C ASP A 161 16.57 19.26 10.61
N TRP A 162 17.27 19.09 9.48
CA TRP A 162 18.66 19.47 9.34
C TRP A 162 18.92 20.30 8.08
N GLY A 163 19.75 21.34 8.20
CA GLY A 163 20.19 22.16 7.06
C GLY A 163 20.65 23.56 7.44
N THR A 164 21.23 24.29 6.50
CA THR A 164 21.80 25.63 6.73
C THR A 164 20.75 26.66 7.12
N GLN A 165 19.48 26.44 6.76
CA GLN A 165 18.35 27.28 7.14
C GLN A 165 18.17 27.38 8.67
N PHE A 166 18.61 26.39 9.44
CA PHE A 166 18.50 26.44 10.90
C PHE A 166 19.39 27.51 11.53
N GLY A 167 20.51 27.88 10.92
CA GLY A 167 21.39 28.93 11.45
C GLY A 167 20.70 30.30 11.53
N MET A 168 19.95 30.70 10.49
CA MET A 168 19.17 31.95 10.54
C MET A 168 17.97 31.86 11.48
N LEU A 169 17.34 30.69 11.60
CA LEU A 169 16.22 30.49 12.52
C LEU A 169 16.66 30.57 13.99
N ILE A 170 17.79 29.96 14.33
CA ILE A 170 18.39 30.04 15.68
C ILE A 170 18.80 31.49 15.99
N ALA A 171 19.47 32.17 15.06
CA ALA A 171 19.87 33.57 15.25
C ALA A 171 18.68 34.51 15.41
N TYR A 172 17.59 34.24 14.69
CA TYR A 172 16.37 35.03 14.83
C TYR A 172 15.65 34.71 16.14
N LEU A 173 15.62 33.44 16.56
CA LEU A 173 15.01 33.03 17.82
C LEU A 173 15.67 33.71 19.02
N GLU A 174 17.01 33.73 19.07
CA GLU A 174 17.77 34.42 20.13
C GLU A 174 17.42 35.91 20.18
N LYS A 175 17.38 36.57 19.00
CA LYS A 175 17.00 37.99 18.91
C LYS A 175 15.58 38.26 19.40
N VAL A 176 14.63 37.36 19.13
CA VAL A 176 13.22 37.50 19.57
C VAL A 176 13.07 37.18 21.06
N GLN A 177 13.89 36.25 21.61
CA GLN A 177 13.93 35.93 23.03
C GLN A 177 14.56 37.03 23.89
N ASP A 178 15.50 37.79 23.35
CA ASP A 178 16.09 38.97 24.01
C ASP A 178 15.13 40.19 24.03
N GLY A 179 13.92 40.07 23.46
CA GLY A 179 12.86 41.09 23.48
C GLY A 179 11.51 40.58 24.06
N ASP A 180 10.61 41.49 24.43
CA ASP A 180 9.33 41.20 25.13
C ASP A 180 8.23 40.51 24.27
N GLU A 181 8.54 39.95 23.09
CA GLU A 181 7.54 39.43 22.12
C GLU A 181 7.62 37.91 21.85
N ALA A 182 8.26 37.13 22.73
CA ALA A 182 8.55 35.71 22.50
C ALA A 182 7.30 34.81 22.31
N GLU A 183 6.16 35.11 22.96
CA GLU A 183 4.95 34.27 22.85
C GLU A 183 4.11 34.53 21.58
N MET A 184 4.19 35.72 20.98
CA MET A 184 3.26 36.13 19.92
C MET A 184 3.68 35.66 18.52
N GLN A 185 4.99 35.47 18.28
CA GLN A 185 5.56 35.20 16.94
C GLN A 185 5.72 33.71 16.59
N LEU A 186 5.69 32.79 17.56
CA LEU A 186 5.73 31.34 17.30
C LEU A 186 4.37 30.76 16.86
N SER A 187 3.31 31.57 16.87
CA SER A 187 1.97 31.18 16.42
C SER A 187 1.87 30.88 14.92
N SER A 188 2.83 31.39 14.11
CA SER A 188 3.02 30.99 12.70
C SER A 188 4.49 30.79 12.39
N LEU A 189 4.84 29.54 12.02
CA LEU A 189 6.20 29.21 11.58
C LEU A 189 6.56 29.93 10.29
N GLU A 190 5.57 30.21 9.45
CA GLU A 190 5.77 30.90 8.18
C GLU A 190 6.17 32.37 8.39
N SER A 191 5.50 33.09 9.31
CA SER A 191 5.87 34.47 9.62
C SER A 191 7.28 34.55 10.23
N PHE A 192 7.59 33.64 11.16
CA PHE A 192 8.91 33.53 11.77
C PHE A 192 10.01 33.29 10.72
N TYR A 193 9.81 32.33 9.81
CA TYR A 193 10.76 32.05 8.72
C TYR A 193 10.94 33.26 7.80
N ARG A 194 9.85 33.95 7.42
CA ARG A 194 9.90 35.12 6.53
C ARG A 194 10.67 36.27 7.20
N ALA A 195 10.44 36.53 8.48
CA ALA A 195 11.13 37.58 9.21
C ALA A 195 12.62 37.27 9.42
N ALA A 196 12.96 36.02 9.78
CA ALA A 196 14.35 35.56 9.85
C ALA A 196 15.07 35.72 8.50
N LYS A 197 14.41 35.38 7.40
CA LYS A 197 14.94 35.52 6.04
C LYS A 197 15.16 36.98 5.66
N GLN A 198 14.20 37.85 5.96
CA GLN A 198 14.33 39.30 5.70
C GLN A 198 15.54 39.88 6.43
N HIS A 199 15.72 39.58 7.72
CA HIS A 199 16.89 40.03 8.47
C HIS A 199 18.20 39.45 7.93
N TYR A 200 18.19 38.19 7.48
CA TYR A 200 19.35 37.57 6.84
C TYR A 200 19.76 38.29 5.55
N ASP A 201 18.80 38.78 4.77
CA ASP A 201 19.07 39.46 3.50
C ASP A 201 19.44 40.94 3.69
N GLU A 202 18.90 41.60 4.72
CA GLU A 202 19.07 43.05 4.94
C GLU A 202 20.21 43.41 5.91
N ALA A 203 20.63 42.51 6.81
CA ALA A 203 21.62 42.80 7.85
C ALA A 203 22.87 41.87 7.75
N PRO A 204 23.99 42.34 7.15
CA PRO A 204 25.19 41.52 6.97
C PRO A 204 25.76 40.92 8.27
N ALA A 205 25.70 41.66 9.38
CA ALA A 205 26.16 41.17 10.67
C ALA A 205 25.29 40.02 11.21
N PHE A 206 23.98 40.04 10.92
CA PHE A 206 23.07 38.95 11.27
C PHE A 206 23.33 37.72 10.40
N ALA A 207 23.55 37.92 9.09
CA ALA A 207 23.89 36.82 8.18
C ALA A 207 25.18 36.10 8.59
N GLU A 208 26.21 36.83 9.01
CA GLU A 208 27.46 36.23 9.48
C GLU A 208 27.28 35.45 10.79
N ARG A 209 26.50 35.99 11.73
CA ARG A 209 26.14 35.28 12.97
C ARG A 209 25.38 33.98 12.67
N ALA A 210 24.39 34.03 11.78
CA ALA A 210 23.61 32.87 11.37
C ALA A 210 24.49 31.77 10.74
N ARG A 211 25.49 32.12 9.93
CA ARG A 211 26.48 31.15 9.42
C ARG A 211 27.34 30.55 10.54
N GLY A 212 27.75 31.38 11.50
CA GLY A 212 28.44 30.91 12.71
C GLY A 212 27.62 29.86 13.47
N TYR A 213 26.31 30.05 13.58
CA TYR A 213 25.41 29.06 14.21
C TYR A 213 25.27 27.76 13.43
N VAL A 214 25.34 27.78 12.10
CA VAL A 214 25.42 26.53 11.33
C VAL A 214 26.69 25.75 11.70
N VAL A 215 27.83 26.41 11.80
CA VAL A 215 29.11 25.75 12.15
C VAL A 215 29.07 25.16 13.56
N LYS A 216 28.54 25.91 14.54
CA LYS A 216 28.37 25.42 15.91
C LYS A 216 27.44 24.21 15.97
N LEU A 217 26.26 24.31 15.35
CA LEU A 217 25.28 23.22 15.30
C LEU A 217 25.85 21.96 14.65
N GLN A 218 26.61 22.10 13.56
CA GLN A 218 27.29 20.97 12.91
C GLN A 218 28.46 20.42 13.72
N GLY A 219 29.07 21.24 14.57
CA GLY A 219 30.12 20.85 15.51
C GLY A 219 29.61 20.15 16.78
N GLY A 220 28.30 20.18 17.04
CA GLY A 220 27.69 19.56 18.23
C GLY A 220 27.80 20.39 19.52
N ASP A 221 28.06 21.70 19.40
CA ASP A 221 27.94 22.70 20.49
C ASP A 221 26.47 23.07 20.71
#